data_AF-A0A6P0T9K5-F1
#
_entry.id   AF-A0A6P0T9K5-F1
#
_cell.length_a   1.000
_cell.length_b   1.000
_cell.length_c   1.000
_cell.angle_alpha   90.00
_cell.angle_beta   90.00
_cell.angle_gamma   90.00
#
_symmetry.space_group_name_H-M   'P 1'
#
loop_
_entity.id
_entity.type
_entity.pdbx_description
1 polymer ?
#
loop_
_entity_poly.entity_id
_entity_poly.type
_entity_poly.pdbx_seq_one_letter_code
_entity_poly.pdbx_strand_id
1 'polypeptide(L)' 'MILTYCYKIKPSDEQIATMDRWLELLRRHWNYALGQRLDWLNRTRSPVDR' A
#
# COMPACT_ATOMS: atom_id res chain seq x y z
N MET A 1 29.04 -8.72 30.88
CA MET A 1 27.98 -9.53 30.23
C MET A 1 27.10 -8.58 29.44
N ILE A 2 27.23 -8.54 28.12
CA ILE A 2 26.45 -7.63 27.25
C ILE A 2 25.21 -8.40 26.79
N LEU A 3 24.04 -8.04 27.32
CA LEU A 3 22.75 -8.58 26.89
C LEU A 3 22.45 -8.06 25.47
N THR A 4 22.78 -8.85 24.45
CA THR A 4 22.51 -8.56 23.02
C THR A 4 21.12 -9.00 22.58
N TYR A 5 20.19 -9.22 23.52
CA TYR A 5 18.83 -9.64 23.18
C TYR A 5 17.95 -8.42 22.89
N CYS A 6 17.72 -8.13 21.62
CA CYS A 6 16.71 -7.15 21.22
C CYS A 6 15.32 -7.77 21.42
N TYR A 7 14.52 -7.21 22.34
CA TYR A 7 13.11 -7.53 22.46
C TYR A 7 12.40 -7.14 21.17
N LYS A 8 12.05 -8.14 20.34
CA LYS A 8 11.16 -7.95 19.19
C LYS A 8 9.73 -8.04 19.70
N ILE A 9 9.00 -6.94 19.65
CA ILE A 9 7.56 -6.94 19.88
C ILE A 9 6.93 -7.62 18.66
N LYS A 10 6.39 -8.82 18.88
CA LYS A 10 5.57 -9.49 17.88
C LYS A 10 4.13 -9.01 18.05
N PRO A 11 3.43 -8.65 16.96
CA PRO A 11 2.02 -8.32 17.05
C PRO A 11 1.23 -9.55 17.49
N SER A 12 0.17 -9.34 18.26
CA SER A 12 -0.83 -10.39 18.52
C SER A 12 -1.60 -10.73 17.25
N ASP A 13 -2.28 -11.88 17.23
CA ASP A 13 -3.08 -12.29 16.08
C ASP A 13 -4.16 -11.26 15.71
N GLU A 14 -4.76 -10.59 16.70
CA GLU A 14 -5.72 -9.50 16.49
C GLU A 14 -5.07 -8.26 15.83
N GLN A 15 -3.84 -7.92 16.23
CA GLN A 15 -3.08 -6.82 15.64
C GLN A 15 -2.72 -7.14 14.19
N ILE A 16 -2.28 -8.38 13.90
CA ILE A 16 -1.99 -8.85 12.55
C ILE A 16 -3.24 -8.72 11.66
N ALA A 17 -4.38 -9.25 12.11
CA ALA A 17 -5.62 -9.18 11.35
C ALA A 17 -6.07 -7.73 11.06
N THR A 18 -5.85 -6.83 12.02
CA THR A 18 -6.15 -5.40 11.85
C THR A 18 -5.24 -4.76 10.81
N MET A 19 -3.93 -5.04 10.89
CA MET A 19 -2.94 -4.53 9.96
C MET A 19 -3.19 -5.05 8.54
N ASP A 20 -3.48 -6.34 8.37
CA ASP A 20 -3.79 -6.94 7.07
C ASP A 20 -5.02 -6.31 6.42
N ARG A 21 -6.08 -6.08 7.21
CA ARG A 21 -7.27 -5.37 6.74
C ARG A 21 -6.93 -3.97 6.25
N TRP A 22 -6.13 -3.22 7.00
CA TRP A 22 -5.74 -1.86 6.61
C TRP A 22 -4.86 -1.84 5.36
N LEU A 23 -3.90 -2.75 5.27
CA LEU A 23 -3.03 -2.89 4.10
C LEU A 23 -3.85 -3.22 2.84
N GLU A 24 -4.85 -4.10 2.96
CA GLU A 24 -5.72 -4.44 1.83
C GLU A 24 -6.58 -3.26 1.39
N LEU A 25 -7.10 -2.46 2.33
CA LEU A 25 -7.85 -1.24 2.02
C LEU A 25 -6.96 -0.21 1.31
N LEU A 26 -5.74 0.01 1.82
CA LEU A 26 -4.77 0.93 1.22
C LEU A 26 -4.35 0.48 -0.18
N ARG A 27 -4.10 -0.82 -0.38
CA ARG A 27 -3.76 -1.40 -1.69
C ARG A 27 -4.88 -1.17 -2.71
N ARG A 28 -6.14 -1.41 -2.33
CA ARG A 28 -7.30 -1.15 -3.19
C ARG A 28 -7.44 0.33 -3.52
N HIS A 29 -7.31 1.19 -2.52
CA HIS A 29 -7.41 2.63 -2.71
C HIS A 29 -6.32 3.15 -3.65
N TRP A 30 -5.08 2.69 -3.47
CA TRP A 30 -3.96 3.05 -4.32
C TRP A 30 -4.18 2.60 -5.77
N ASN A 31 -4.58 1.34 -5.98
CA ASN A 31 -4.85 0.82 -7.31
C ASN A 31 -5.99 1.58 -8.01
N TYR A 32 -7.03 1.94 -7.27
CA TYR A 32 -8.12 2.76 -7.80
C TYR A 32 -7.66 4.17 -8.19
N ALA A 33 -6.89 4.85 -7.32
CA ALA A 33 -6.34 6.17 -7.62
C ALA A 33 -5.37 6.15 -8.81
N LEU A 34 -4.53 5.11 -8.91
CA LEU A 34 -3.65 4.89 -10.05
C LEU A 34 -4.43 4.70 -11.35
N GLY A 35 -5.48 3.89 -11.32
CA GLY A 35 -6.36 3.67 -12.46
C GLY A 35 -6.98 4.98 -12.97
N GLN A 36 -7.49 5.83 -12.06
CA GLN A 36 -8.03 7.14 -12.43
C GLN A 36 -6.98 8.06 -13.07
N ARG A 37 -5.74 8.06 -12.57
CA ARG A 37 -4.65 8.85 -13.16
C ARG A 37 -4.30 8.39 -14.57
N LEU A 38 -4.23 7.07 -14.79
CA LEU A 38 -3.94 6.50 -16.10
C LEU A 38 -5.08 6.75 -17.09
N ASP A 39 -6.33 6.59 -16.66
CA ASP A 39 -7.51 6.90 -17.48
C ASP A 39 -7.52 8.39 -17.87
N TRP A 40 -7.25 9.30 -16.92
CA TRP A 40 -7.13 10.72 -17.23
C TRP A 40 -6.02 10.98 -18.25
N LEU A 41 -4.83 10.41 -18.05
CA LEU A 41 -3.72 10.56 -18.99
C LEU A 41 -4.09 10.07 -20.39
N ASN A 42 -4.75 8.92 -20.50
CA ASN A 42 -5.18 8.38 -21.79
C ASN A 42 -6.22 9.28 -22.48
N ARG A 43 -7.06 9.97 -21.72
CA ARG A 43 -8.07 10.92 -22.26
C ARG A 43 -7.48 12.26 -22.65
N THR A 44 -6.47 12.75 -21.92
CA THR A 44 -5.89 14.09 -22.13
C THR A 44 -4.63 14.09 -22.99
N ARG A 45 -4.08 12.91 -23.31
CA ARG A 45 -2.94 12.78 -24.21
C ARG A 45 -3.25 13.35 -25.60
N SER A 46 -2.38 14.24 -26.05
CA SER A 46 -2.39 14.76 -27.42
C SER A 46 -1.92 13.68 -28.40
N PRO A 47 -2.49 13.57 -29.61
CA PRO A 47 -2.10 12.57 -30.61
C PRO A 47 -0.65 12.71 -31.12
N VAL A 48 0.04 13.80 -30.79
CA VAL A 48 1.45 14.04 -31.15
C VAL A 48 2.41 13.17 -30.31
N ASP A 49 2.02 12.76 -29.10
CA ASP A 49 2.79 11.90 -28.18
C ASP A 49 2.48 10.39 -28.38
N ARG A 50 2.30 9.94 -29.63
CA ARG A 50 1.98 8.54 -29.99
C ARG A 50 3.20 7.74 -30.43
#